data_AF-Q16XD4-F1
#
_entry.id   AF-Q16XD4-F1
#
_cell.length_a   1.000
_cell.length_b   1.000
_cell.length_c   1.000
_cell.angle_alpha   90.00
_cell.angle_beta   90.00
_cell.angle_gamma   90.00
#
_symmetry.space_group_name_H-M   'P 1'
#
loop_
_entity.id
_entity.type
_entity.pdbx_description
1 polymer ?
#
loop_
_entity_poly.entity_id
_entity_poly.type
_entity_poly.pdbx_seq_one_letter_code
_entity_poly.pdbx_strand_id
1 'polypeptide(L)'
;MDFAEDFLVDQDDPYSDLDRFLFVSCRSCSRYSPFLIYLPPEEDSPASAIEYIFCAGCAPIGSIPAGSKCLINNPDFLQLIQGYEYSNPFFRRYATVYRTLLTTDTRLEIDCNQFVNLPLFEKLFKLQELFPTVHLVQNRKFIGLSEISQTIVNRYERIRNFYKPKNLSKPTTIGALLRHESDGSLAVSSTTSLPSPSVPVLKQTARLRIVSSEMDTRCDICLLSNENNTIQFGPFVEKPFAKDIFRCHYLCLLSGTHIAQRGVGDQGGILGFLIQDVKQSFQIYRNKVCYCCEQFSAPVKCNAAGCDRYFHYICGYRKGCVTQFIGEYLSYCHEHLPFEENLHPDPEGECWICWDNLQPSNPVSCIPAFCEPSESSTSQEKEVSWFHRECLQKYAYEAGYYFKCPICHEKPIFLQYAKMHGIFVPMRDASWEIDRTYFKDLHECKCSAENCKYGNKKKSVDRMVGCKACGGETLHLECAEISDPNDYVCSKCMDATFIKLF
;
A
#
# COMPACT_ATOMS: atom_id res chain seq x y z
N MET A 1 0.75 32.40 22.80
CA MET A 1 1.82 31.54 22.27
C MET A 1 1.27 30.93 21.01
N ASP A 2 1.75 31.45 19.88
CA ASP A 2 1.28 31.10 18.55
C ASP A 2 1.64 29.66 18.23
N PHE A 3 0.62 28.83 17.99
CA PHE A 3 0.79 27.52 17.39
C PHE A 3 0.71 27.71 15.88
N ALA A 4 1.76 27.32 15.16
CA ALA A 4 1.73 27.29 13.70
C ALA A 4 0.70 26.23 13.26
N GLU A 5 -0.41 26.71 12.70
CA GLU A 5 -1.46 25.91 12.07
C GLU A 5 -0.94 25.34 10.75
N ASP A 6 -0.36 24.14 10.78
CA ASP A 6 -0.33 23.25 9.60
C ASP A 6 -1.72 22.58 9.46
N PHE A 7 -2.75 23.39 9.27
CA PHE A 7 -4.08 22.97 8.87
C PHE A 7 -4.11 22.78 7.35
N LEU A 8 -3.69 21.61 6.88
CA LEU A 8 -4.28 21.07 5.65
C LEU A 8 -5.49 20.25 6.09
N VAL A 9 -6.61 20.95 6.27
CA VAL A 9 -7.95 20.34 6.30
C VAL A 9 -8.05 19.54 5.01
N ASP A 10 -8.18 18.22 5.13
CA ASP A 10 -8.67 17.40 4.03
C ASP A 10 -10.10 17.89 3.75
N GLN A 11 -10.27 18.70 2.70
CA GLN A 11 -11.57 19.33 2.38
C GLN A 11 -12.64 18.31 1.96
N ASP A 12 -12.29 17.02 1.87
CA ASP A 12 -13.14 15.96 1.37
C ASP A 12 -13.88 15.17 2.49
N ASP A 13 -13.49 15.28 3.76
CA ASP A 13 -14.21 14.66 4.90
C ASP A 13 -14.27 15.60 6.12
N PRO A 14 -15.39 16.33 6.35
CA PRO A 14 -15.52 17.19 7.51
C PRO A 14 -15.55 16.36 8.80
N TYR A 15 -14.53 16.51 9.64
CA TYR A 15 -14.54 15.94 10.98
C TYR A 15 -15.72 16.53 11.76
N SER A 16 -16.63 15.65 12.18
CA SER A 16 -17.70 16.00 13.11
C SER A 16 -17.27 15.60 14.52
N ASP A 17 -17.69 16.36 15.54
CA ASP A 17 -17.51 15.96 16.94
C ASP A 17 -18.21 14.62 17.29
N LEU A 18 -18.96 14.04 16.33
CA LEU A 18 -19.56 12.73 16.42
C LEU A 18 -18.61 11.60 15.99
N ASP A 19 -17.57 11.86 15.20
CA ASP A 19 -16.61 10.83 14.76
C ASP A 19 -15.80 10.24 15.92
N ARG A 20 -15.72 10.92 17.06
CA ARG A 20 -15.16 10.37 18.31
C ARG A 20 -15.90 9.12 18.82
N PHE A 21 -17.16 8.92 18.39
CA PHE A 21 -17.95 7.73 18.73
C PHE A 21 -17.74 6.58 17.74
N LEU A 22 -17.03 6.85 16.65
CA LEU A 22 -16.84 5.96 15.50
C LEU A 22 -15.36 5.61 15.29
N PHE A 23 -14.44 6.18 16.08
CA PHE A 23 -13.01 5.87 16.03
C PHE A 23 -12.47 5.62 17.43
N VAL A 24 -11.42 4.79 17.53
CA VAL A 24 -10.74 4.56 18.82
C VAL A 24 -9.94 5.80 19.20
N SER A 25 -10.32 6.46 20.30
CA SER A 25 -9.66 7.65 20.85
C SER A 25 -9.33 7.48 22.33
N CYS A 26 -8.42 8.31 22.83
CA CYS A 26 -8.14 8.43 24.26
C CYS A 26 -9.37 8.94 25.01
N ARG A 27 -9.81 8.21 26.04
CA ARG A 27 -10.96 8.58 26.87
C ARG A 27 -10.79 9.91 27.60
N SER A 28 -9.58 10.23 28.02
CA SER A 28 -9.30 11.41 28.84
C SER A 28 -9.25 12.69 28.00
N CYS A 29 -8.43 12.72 26.95
CA CYS A 29 -8.23 13.93 26.14
C CYS A 29 -9.03 13.96 24.84
N SER A 30 -9.77 12.89 24.51
CA SER A 30 -10.50 12.71 23.24
C SER A 30 -9.63 12.79 21.99
N ARG A 31 -8.30 12.76 22.12
CA ARG A 31 -7.36 12.73 20.98
C ARG A 31 -7.13 11.31 20.50
N TYR A 32 -6.81 11.19 19.22
CA TYR A 32 -6.38 9.96 18.59
C TYR A 32 -4.87 9.78 18.77
N SER A 33 -4.39 8.54 18.76
CA SER A 33 -2.96 8.24 18.79
C SER A 33 -2.66 6.94 18.04
N PRO A 34 -1.53 6.83 17.33
CA PRO A 34 -1.03 5.55 16.82
C PRO A 34 -0.67 4.58 17.95
N PHE A 35 -0.46 5.05 19.17
CA PHE A 35 -0.20 4.22 20.35
C PHE A 35 -1.30 4.44 21.39
N LEU A 36 -2.02 3.36 21.73
CA LEU A 36 -3.09 3.38 22.71
C LEU A 36 -2.80 2.35 23.80
N ILE A 37 -3.10 2.71 25.04
CA ILE A 37 -2.95 1.88 26.23
C ILE A 37 -4.35 1.49 26.70
N TYR A 38 -4.60 0.20 26.79
CA TYR A 38 -5.82 -0.34 27.38
C TYR A 38 -5.53 -0.95 28.74
N LEU A 39 -6.25 -0.49 29.75
CA LEU A 39 -6.14 -0.94 31.14
C LEU A 39 -7.45 -1.64 31.53
N PRO A 40 -7.55 -2.98 31.39
CA PRO A 40 -8.83 -3.66 31.61
C PRO A 40 -9.37 -3.37 33.01
N PRO A 41 -10.70 -3.19 33.16
CA PRO A 41 -11.31 -3.04 34.47
C PRO A 41 -11.13 -4.31 35.34
N GLU A 42 -11.35 -4.16 36.65
CA GLU A 42 -11.46 -5.31 37.57
C GLU A 42 -12.62 -6.23 37.14
N GLU A 43 -12.51 -7.53 37.46
CA GLU A 43 -13.34 -8.63 36.89
C GLU A 43 -14.87 -8.50 37.09
N ASP A 44 -15.35 -7.50 37.85
CA ASP A 44 -16.78 -7.24 38.12
C ASP A 44 -17.26 -5.82 37.74
N SER A 45 -16.48 -5.03 37.00
CA SER A 45 -16.87 -3.67 36.64
C SER A 45 -17.97 -3.64 35.56
N PRO A 46 -19.04 -2.83 35.73
CA PRO A 46 -20.06 -2.63 34.70
C PRO A 46 -19.60 -1.66 33.59
N ALA A 47 -18.40 -1.09 33.69
CA ALA A 47 -17.93 -0.06 32.78
C ALA A 47 -17.44 -0.66 31.44
N SER A 48 -17.84 -0.02 30.34
CA SER A 48 -17.45 -0.43 28.99
C SER A 48 -15.94 -0.29 28.77
N ALA A 49 -15.35 -1.17 27.95
CA ALA A 49 -13.91 -1.17 27.67
C ALA A 49 -13.41 0.18 27.11
N ILE A 50 -14.26 0.92 26.41
CA ILE A 50 -13.94 2.26 25.87
C ILE A 50 -13.57 3.27 26.95
N GLU A 51 -14.03 3.09 28.19
CA GLU A 51 -13.72 3.96 29.33
C GLU A 51 -12.27 3.80 29.82
N TYR A 52 -11.57 2.76 29.34
CA TYR A 52 -10.22 2.40 29.80
C TYR A 52 -9.16 2.45 28.70
N ILE A 53 -9.42 3.22 27.64
CA ILE A 53 -8.48 3.43 26.53
C ILE A 53 -7.82 4.80 26.69
N PHE A 54 -6.50 4.84 26.74
CA PHE A 54 -5.72 6.05 26.99
C PHE A 54 -4.64 6.24 25.93
N CYS A 55 -4.27 7.47 25.61
CA CYS A 55 -2.99 7.74 24.96
C CYS A 55 -1.86 7.69 26.01
N ALA A 56 -0.61 7.66 25.55
CA ALA A 56 0.55 7.62 26.43
C ALA A 56 0.57 8.77 27.46
N GLY A 57 0.23 10.00 27.04
CA GLY A 57 0.20 11.15 27.93
C GLY A 57 -0.96 11.20 28.94
N CYS A 58 -1.98 10.35 28.78
CA CYS A 58 -3.18 10.35 29.64
C CYS A 58 -3.34 9.06 30.46
N ALA A 59 -2.53 8.03 30.21
CA ALA A 59 -2.64 6.77 30.93
C ALA A 59 -2.29 6.99 32.42
N PRO A 60 -3.09 6.48 33.36
CA PRO A 60 -2.80 6.57 34.80
C PRO A 60 -1.66 5.59 35.17
N ILE A 61 -0.43 5.96 34.79
CA ILE A 61 0.76 5.15 35.01
C ILE A 61 1.18 5.31 36.48
N GLY A 62 1.16 4.19 37.23
CA GLY A 62 1.45 4.16 38.68
C GLY A 62 0.62 3.14 39.47
N SER A 63 -0.40 2.52 38.85
CA SER A 63 -1.29 1.53 39.49
C SER A 63 -0.84 0.08 39.35
N ILE A 64 0.26 -0.18 38.63
CA ILE A 64 0.71 -1.53 38.27
C ILE A 64 1.89 -1.92 39.19
N PRO A 65 1.89 -3.12 39.80
CA PRO A 65 2.91 -3.52 40.79
C PRO A 65 4.35 -3.34 40.29
N ALA A 66 5.21 -2.78 41.15
CA ALA A 66 6.64 -2.67 40.90
C ALA A 66 7.26 -4.07 40.72
N GLY A 67 8.04 -4.26 39.64
CA GLY A 67 8.66 -5.55 39.30
C GLY A 67 7.94 -6.35 38.19
N SER A 68 6.84 -5.86 37.64
CA SER A 68 6.23 -6.47 36.45
C SER A 68 7.13 -6.26 35.21
N LYS A 69 7.30 -7.29 34.36
CA LYS A 69 7.97 -7.18 33.05
C LYS A 69 7.11 -6.49 31.98
N CYS A 70 6.11 -5.71 32.39
CA CYS A 70 5.19 -5.07 31.47
C CYS A 70 5.81 -3.84 30.83
N LEU A 71 5.72 -3.72 29.51
CA LEU A 71 6.33 -2.62 28.77
C LEU A 71 5.77 -1.25 29.16
N ILE A 72 4.47 -1.16 29.49
CA ILE A 72 3.84 0.12 29.88
C ILE A 72 4.31 0.63 31.25
N ASN A 73 5.10 -0.15 31.99
CA ASN A 73 5.75 0.31 33.22
C ASN A 73 7.11 0.97 32.96
N ASN A 74 7.62 0.93 31.73
CA ASN A 74 8.90 1.55 31.38
C ASN A 74 8.66 3.06 31.09
N PRO A 75 9.16 3.97 31.94
CA PRO A 75 8.93 5.41 31.79
C PRO A 75 9.59 5.98 30.53
N ASP A 76 10.77 5.49 30.16
CA ASP A 76 11.50 5.93 28.97
C ASP A 76 10.73 5.56 27.70
N PHE A 77 10.14 4.35 27.67
CA PHE A 77 9.30 3.92 26.56
C PHE A 77 8.00 4.74 26.47
N LEU A 78 7.35 5.03 27.59
CA LEU A 78 6.12 5.85 27.59
C LEU A 78 6.39 7.27 27.08
N GLN A 79 7.51 7.88 27.50
CA GLN A 79 7.96 9.15 26.95
C GLN A 79 8.22 9.06 25.44
N LEU A 80 8.73 7.91 24.97
CA LEU A 80 9.05 7.68 23.58
C LEU A 80 7.83 7.67 22.65
N ILE A 81 6.69 7.15 23.13
CA ILE A 81 5.41 7.06 22.40
C ILE A 81 4.44 8.21 22.73
N GLN A 82 4.85 9.18 23.54
CA GLN A 82 4.11 10.41 23.79
C GLN A 82 4.36 11.44 22.67
N GLY A 83 3.38 12.29 22.37
CA GLY A 83 3.49 13.35 21.36
C GLY A 83 2.99 12.95 19.98
N TYR A 84 2.53 11.71 19.81
CA TYR A 84 1.85 11.27 18.60
C TYR A 84 0.34 11.52 18.63
N GLU A 85 -0.18 12.24 19.64
CA GLU A 85 -1.60 12.56 19.73
C GLU A 85 -2.05 13.59 18.68
N TYR A 86 -3.22 13.36 18.08
CA TYR A 86 -3.76 14.20 17.02
C TYR A 86 -5.29 14.35 17.15
N SER A 87 -5.83 15.46 16.62
CA SER A 87 -7.22 15.87 16.88
C SER A 87 -8.24 15.36 15.85
N ASN A 88 -7.81 14.91 14.68
CA ASN A 88 -8.69 14.49 13.59
C ASN A 88 -8.32 13.05 13.15
N PRO A 89 -9.23 12.06 13.21
CA PRO A 89 -8.90 10.67 12.87
C PRO A 89 -8.45 10.49 11.41
N PHE A 90 -8.85 11.42 10.54
CA PHE A 90 -8.46 11.50 9.13
C PHE A 90 -7.17 12.30 8.90
N PHE A 91 -6.44 12.67 9.96
CA PHE A 91 -5.17 13.37 9.81
C PHE A 91 -4.23 12.57 8.92
N ARG A 92 -3.99 13.08 7.70
CA ARG A 92 -3.38 12.35 6.57
C ARG A 92 -2.10 11.61 6.92
N ARG A 93 -1.34 12.09 7.91
CA ARG A 93 -0.10 11.44 8.39
C ARG A 93 -0.35 10.18 9.21
N TYR A 94 -1.46 10.07 9.93
CA TYR A 94 -1.77 8.93 10.82
C TYR A 94 -3.05 8.17 10.43
N ALA A 95 -3.86 8.69 9.51
CA ALA A 95 -5.08 8.06 9.01
C ALA A 95 -4.83 6.65 8.46
N THR A 96 -3.68 6.44 7.81
CA THR A 96 -3.30 5.14 7.21
C THR A 96 -2.47 4.25 8.14
N VAL A 97 -2.17 4.73 9.36
CA VAL A 97 -1.30 4.03 10.31
C VAL A 97 -2.14 3.18 11.25
N TYR A 98 -1.80 1.90 11.39
CA TYR A 98 -2.43 1.02 12.39
C TYR A 98 -2.20 1.58 13.80
N ARG A 99 -3.15 1.37 14.70
CA ARG A 99 -2.99 1.68 16.11
C ARG A 99 -2.32 0.51 16.81
N THR A 100 -1.28 0.76 17.58
CA THR A 100 -0.65 -0.23 18.45
C THR A 100 -1.35 -0.19 19.79
N LEU A 101 -2.01 -1.30 20.15
CA LEU A 101 -2.67 -1.49 21.43
C LEU A 101 -1.69 -2.11 22.43
N LEU A 102 -1.40 -1.37 23.48
CA LEU A 102 -0.57 -1.76 24.61
C LEU A 102 -1.46 -2.11 25.79
N THR A 103 -1.07 -3.14 26.55
CA THR A 103 -1.89 -3.69 27.64
C THR A 103 -1.00 -4.03 28.82
N THR A 104 -1.60 -4.32 29.96
CA THR A 104 -0.91 -4.83 31.15
C THR A 104 -0.19 -6.17 30.92
N ASP A 105 -0.51 -6.89 29.84
CA ASP A 105 0.10 -8.16 29.46
C ASP A 105 1.22 -8.00 28.41
N THR A 106 1.46 -6.81 27.87
CA THR A 106 2.50 -6.58 26.85
C THR A 106 3.91 -6.74 27.45
N ARG A 107 4.66 -7.75 26.98
CA ARG A 107 6.02 -8.06 27.46
C ARG A 107 7.03 -7.99 26.32
N LEU A 108 7.64 -6.83 26.11
CA LEU A 108 8.73 -6.62 25.15
C LEU A 108 9.86 -5.85 25.85
N GLU A 109 11.10 -6.19 25.49
CA GLU A 109 12.27 -5.44 25.90
C GLU A 109 12.66 -4.51 24.75
N ILE A 110 12.59 -3.20 24.98
CA ILE A 110 12.84 -2.17 23.97
C ILE A 110 13.98 -1.27 24.46
N ASP A 111 15.06 -1.22 23.70
CA ASP A 111 16.13 -0.25 23.90
C ASP A 111 15.70 1.10 23.33
N CYS A 112 15.22 1.98 24.21
CA CYS A 112 14.65 3.27 23.83
C CYS A 112 15.69 4.24 23.23
N ASN A 113 16.99 4.00 23.44
CA ASN A 113 18.06 4.86 22.94
C ASN A 113 18.15 4.87 21.41
N GLN A 114 17.72 3.77 20.76
CA GLN A 114 17.73 3.61 19.30
C GLN A 114 16.80 4.58 18.56
N PHE A 115 15.94 5.28 19.31
CA PHE A 115 14.85 6.10 18.77
C PHE A 115 14.99 7.60 19.06
N VAL A 116 16.00 8.03 19.82
CA VAL A 116 16.14 9.42 20.30
C VAL A 116 16.41 10.40 19.16
N ASN A 117 17.15 9.99 18.13
CA ASN A 117 17.60 10.85 17.03
C ASN A 117 16.84 10.65 15.71
N LEU A 118 15.75 9.88 15.72
CA LEU A 118 14.99 9.59 14.51
C LEU A 118 13.96 10.70 14.23
N PRO A 119 13.75 11.07 12.95
CA PRO A 119 12.61 11.89 12.55
C PRO A 119 11.30 11.28 13.05
N LEU A 120 10.35 12.12 13.50
CA LEU A 120 9.11 11.68 14.18
C LEU A 120 8.37 10.54 13.45
N PHE A 121 8.29 10.60 12.12
CA PHE A 121 7.58 9.59 11.33
C PHE A 121 8.38 8.30 11.15
N GLU A 122 9.69 8.39 10.93
CA GLU A 122 10.57 7.22 10.88
C GLU A 122 10.58 6.49 12.23
N LYS A 123 10.60 7.27 13.31
CA LYS A 123 10.46 6.80 14.68
C LYS A 123 9.13 6.05 14.90
N LEU A 124 8.02 6.56 14.36
CA LEU A 124 6.71 5.91 14.43
C LEU A 124 6.73 4.51 13.80
N PHE A 125 7.17 4.35 12.55
CA PHE A 125 7.19 3.04 11.89
C PHE A 125 8.13 2.06 12.59
N LYS A 126 9.35 2.50 12.90
CA LYS A 126 10.32 1.64 13.60
C LYS A 126 9.80 1.19 14.96
N LEU A 127 9.08 2.06 15.69
CA LEU A 127 8.44 1.66 16.94
C LEU A 127 7.34 0.63 16.72
N GLN A 128 6.50 0.81 15.68
CA GLN A 128 5.42 -0.12 15.39
C GLN A 128 5.91 -1.49 14.91
N GLU A 129 7.04 -1.54 14.20
CA GLU A 129 7.70 -2.78 13.76
C GLU A 129 8.14 -3.67 14.93
N LEU A 130 8.41 -3.10 16.11
CA LEU A 130 8.75 -3.87 17.31
C LEU A 130 7.57 -4.71 17.82
N PHE A 131 6.34 -4.34 17.47
CA PHE A 131 5.15 -4.99 18.01
C PHE A 131 4.65 -6.10 17.08
N PRO A 132 4.44 -7.33 17.61
CA PRO A 132 3.73 -8.36 16.88
C PRO A 132 2.35 -7.88 16.43
N THR A 133 1.85 -8.39 15.30
CA THR A 133 0.58 -7.96 14.70
C THR A 133 -0.63 -8.14 15.62
N VAL A 134 -0.52 -9.00 16.64
CA VAL A 134 -1.50 -9.14 17.71
C VAL A 134 -1.77 -7.82 18.43
N HIS A 135 -0.88 -6.84 18.37
CA HIS A 135 -1.07 -5.50 18.93
C HIS A 135 -1.76 -4.51 17.97
N LEU A 136 -1.81 -4.80 16.67
CA LEU A 136 -2.22 -3.81 15.65
C LEU A 136 -3.74 -3.76 15.45
N VAL A 137 -4.36 -2.63 15.73
CA VAL A 137 -5.78 -2.34 15.51
C VAL A 137 -5.93 -1.39 14.33
N GLN A 138 -6.80 -1.70 13.37
CA GLN A 138 -7.05 -0.83 12.23
C GLN A 138 -7.51 0.56 12.66
N ASN A 139 -6.94 1.61 12.06
CA ASN A 139 -7.45 2.96 12.19
C ASN A 139 -8.59 3.18 11.19
N ARG A 140 -9.77 2.63 11.49
CA ARG A 140 -10.96 2.70 10.64
C ARG A 140 -12.15 3.30 11.37
N LYS A 141 -13.18 3.65 10.60
CA LYS A 141 -14.50 4.00 11.11
C LYS A 141 -15.24 2.73 11.53
N PHE A 142 -15.67 2.70 12.78
CA PHE A 142 -16.51 1.66 13.38
C PHE A 142 -17.98 2.06 13.29
N ILE A 143 -18.87 1.07 13.39
CA ILE A 143 -20.33 1.24 13.40
C ILE A 143 -20.78 1.97 14.68
N GLY A 144 -20.02 1.83 15.77
CA GLY A 144 -20.23 2.58 17.00
C GLY A 144 -19.41 2.07 18.18
N LEU A 145 -19.68 2.64 19.36
CA LEU A 145 -18.95 2.34 20.60
C LEU A 145 -18.96 0.86 21.00
N SER A 146 -20.02 0.12 20.68
CA SER A 146 -20.10 -1.30 21.00
C SER A 146 -19.12 -2.13 20.16
N GLU A 147 -18.95 -1.82 18.88
CA GLU A 147 -17.98 -2.51 18.02
C GLU A 147 -16.55 -2.16 18.45
N ILE A 148 -16.29 -0.90 18.81
CA ILE A 148 -15.01 -0.46 19.37
C ILE A 148 -14.70 -1.24 20.65
N SER A 149 -15.66 -1.31 21.58
CA SER A 149 -15.51 -2.06 22.83
C SER A 149 -15.16 -3.53 22.57
N GLN A 150 -15.94 -4.20 21.72
CA GLN A 150 -15.72 -5.61 21.38
C GLN A 150 -14.35 -5.82 20.70
N THR A 151 -13.97 -4.93 19.78
CA THR A 151 -12.68 -4.98 19.08
C THR A 151 -11.52 -4.90 20.06
N ILE A 152 -11.59 -3.97 21.02
CA ILE A 152 -10.53 -3.74 22.00
C ILE A 152 -10.44 -4.90 23.00
N VAL A 153 -11.58 -5.43 23.47
CA VAL A 153 -11.61 -6.60 24.37
C VAL A 153 -11.07 -7.85 23.65
N ASN A 154 -11.53 -8.12 22.42
CA ASN A 154 -11.04 -9.25 21.63
C ASN A 154 -9.52 -9.14 21.39
N ARG A 155 -9.05 -7.92 21.10
CA ARG A 155 -7.63 -7.66 20.89
C ARG A 155 -6.82 -7.85 22.17
N TYR A 156 -7.32 -7.36 23.31
CA TYR A 156 -6.74 -7.55 24.63
C TYR A 156 -6.57 -9.05 24.95
N GLU A 157 -7.61 -9.85 24.77
CA GLU A 157 -7.54 -11.30 25.03
C GLU A 157 -6.54 -12.00 24.11
N ARG A 158 -6.42 -11.59 22.84
CA ARG A 158 -5.40 -12.11 21.93
C ARG A 158 -3.99 -11.76 22.42
N ILE A 159 -3.74 -10.52 22.84
CA ILE A 159 -2.45 -10.07 23.38
C ILE A 159 -2.12 -10.86 24.66
N ARG A 160 -3.08 -10.98 25.58
CA ARG A 160 -2.94 -11.74 26.82
C ARG A 160 -2.58 -13.20 26.55
N ASN A 161 -3.27 -13.84 25.61
CA ASN A 161 -3.00 -15.22 25.21
C ASN A 161 -1.63 -15.39 24.52
N PHE A 162 -1.18 -14.39 23.75
CA PHE A 162 0.13 -14.39 23.10
C PHE A 162 1.28 -14.44 24.12
N TYR A 163 1.18 -13.68 25.22
CA TYR A 163 2.22 -13.65 26.26
C TYR A 163 2.03 -14.70 27.39
N LYS A 164 1.09 -15.66 27.27
CA LYS A 164 0.90 -16.73 28.27
C LYS A 164 2.07 -17.73 28.25
N PRO A 165 2.59 -18.17 29.41
CA PRO A 165 3.78 -19.03 29.52
C PRO A 165 3.73 -20.35 28.74
N LYS A 166 2.55 -20.96 28.58
CA LYS A 166 2.38 -22.24 27.87
C LYS A 166 2.60 -22.16 26.36
N ASN A 167 2.57 -20.95 25.78
CA ASN A 167 2.79 -20.72 24.34
C ASN A 167 4.25 -20.34 24.02
N LEU A 168 5.12 -20.21 25.04
CA LEU A 168 6.53 -19.83 24.91
C LEU A 168 7.49 -21.05 24.82
N SER A 169 6.98 -22.25 24.52
CA SER A 169 7.77 -23.50 24.53
C SER A 169 8.63 -23.75 23.27
N LYS A 170 8.82 -22.74 22.42
CA LYS A 170 9.96 -22.67 21.51
C LYS A 170 10.76 -21.44 21.92
N PRO A 171 12.10 -21.52 22.03
CA PRO A 171 12.89 -20.33 22.25
C PRO A 171 12.74 -19.45 21.00
N THR A 172 11.79 -18.53 21.03
CA THR A 172 11.76 -17.42 20.10
C THR A 172 12.97 -16.59 20.47
N THR A 173 14.10 -16.88 19.83
CA THR A 173 15.13 -15.87 19.64
C THR A 173 14.37 -14.72 18.99
N ILE A 174 14.12 -13.67 19.77
CA ILE A 174 13.53 -12.43 19.30
C ILE A 174 14.58 -11.88 18.35
N GLY A 175 14.45 -12.27 17.09
CA GLY A 175 15.27 -11.81 15.98
C GLY A 175 14.94 -10.36 15.79
N ALA A 176 15.75 -9.52 16.41
CA ALA A 176 15.92 -8.13 16.04
C ALA A 176 16.15 -8.07 14.52
N LEU A 177 15.12 -7.64 13.80
CA LEU A 177 15.33 -6.94 12.55
C LEU A 177 15.84 -5.56 12.95
N LEU A 178 17.13 -5.31 12.74
CA LEU A 178 17.65 -4.13 12.03
C LEU A 178 19.16 -3.95 12.24
N ARG A 179 19.81 -3.60 11.14
CA ARG A 179 21.26 -3.34 11.04
C ARG A 179 21.59 -1.90 11.42
N HIS A 180 22.82 -1.81 11.92
CA HIS A 180 23.60 -0.67 12.39
C HIS A 180 23.71 0.53 11.45
N GLU A 181 23.69 1.71 12.09
CA GLU A 181 24.64 2.82 12.05
C GLU A 181 25.77 2.78 11.00
N SER A 182 26.00 3.92 10.34
CA SER A 182 27.20 4.71 10.64
C SER A 182 27.12 6.11 10.05
N ASP A 183 27.24 7.06 10.98
CA ASP A 183 27.37 8.50 10.83
C ASP A 183 28.72 8.90 10.21
N GLY A 184 28.82 10.12 9.68
CA GLY A 184 30.06 10.61 9.07
C GLY A 184 30.02 11.96 8.37
N SER A 185 29.35 12.95 8.96
CA SER A 185 29.67 14.40 8.99
C SER A 185 30.50 15.04 7.86
N LEU A 186 30.00 16.16 7.30
CA LEU A 186 30.73 17.45 7.30
C LEU A 186 29.87 18.63 6.80
N ALA A 187 29.86 19.66 7.65
CA ALA A 187 29.76 21.10 7.39
C ALA A 187 28.43 21.71 6.87
N VAL A 188 27.81 22.41 7.81
CA VAL A 188 26.80 23.47 7.68
C VAL A 188 27.25 24.58 6.72
N SER A 189 26.39 24.94 5.77
CA SER A 189 26.31 26.32 5.30
C SER A 189 24.87 26.70 4.94
N SER A 190 24.35 27.63 5.73
CA SER A 190 23.17 28.48 5.52
C SER A 190 22.75 28.70 4.07
N THR A 191 21.54 28.27 3.73
CA THR A 191 20.72 28.92 2.69
C THR A 191 19.26 28.97 3.15
N THR A 192 18.70 30.15 2.96
CA THR A 192 17.36 30.61 3.27
C THR A 192 16.25 29.64 2.85
N SER A 193 15.32 29.44 3.78
CA SER A 193 14.08 28.67 3.64
C SER A 193 13.27 29.08 2.40
N LEU A 194 13.16 28.18 1.43
CA LEU A 194 12.12 28.20 0.41
C LEU A 194 10.97 27.29 0.86
N PRO A 195 9.70 27.68 0.65
CA PRO A 195 8.55 26.88 1.06
C PRO A 195 8.49 25.56 0.28
N SER A 196 8.15 24.49 0.99
CA SER A 196 7.94 23.15 0.44
C SER A 196 6.85 23.18 -0.65
N PRO A 197 7.11 22.67 -1.86
CA PRO A 197 6.07 22.57 -2.87
C PRO A 197 5.08 21.48 -2.47
N SER A 198 3.86 21.89 -2.17
CA SER A 198 2.69 21.03 -2.14
C SER A 198 2.53 20.37 -3.51
N VAL A 199 2.57 19.03 -3.56
CA VAL A 199 2.27 18.26 -4.77
C VAL A 199 0.83 18.62 -5.20
N PRO A 200 0.62 19.24 -6.37
CA PRO A 200 -0.71 19.63 -6.81
C PRO A 200 -1.55 18.37 -7.06
N VAL A 201 -2.75 18.33 -6.48
CA VAL A 201 -3.80 17.40 -6.89
C VAL A 201 -4.19 17.79 -8.33
N LEU A 202 -3.61 17.11 -9.31
CA LEU A 202 -3.89 17.33 -10.72
C LEU A 202 -5.31 16.85 -11.04
N LYS A 203 -6.26 17.78 -11.12
CA LYS A 203 -7.51 17.57 -11.85
C LYS A 203 -7.18 17.19 -13.28
N GLN A 204 -7.79 16.09 -13.69
CA GLN A 204 -7.56 15.38 -14.93
C GLN A 204 -8.13 16.15 -16.13
N THR A 205 -7.30 16.94 -16.84
CA THR A 205 -7.71 17.57 -18.12
C THR A 205 -6.64 17.57 -19.23
N ALA A 206 -5.37 17.28 -18.95
CA ALA A 206 -4.37 17.23 -20.01
C ALA A 206 -4.44 15.89 -20.78
N ARG A 207 -5.06 15.89 -21.97
CA ARG A 207 -5.00 14.77 -22.93
C ARG A 207 -3.53 14.54 -23.35
N LEU A 208 -2.82 13.67 -22.64
CA LEU A 208 -1.52 13.19 -23.07
C LEU A 208 -1.69 12.36 -24.34
N ARG A 209 -0.88 12.64 -25.36
CA ARG A 209 -0.84 11.79 -26.55
C ARG A 209 0.00 10.56 -26.22
N ILE A 210 -0.66 9.44 -25.98
CA ILE A 210 -0.02 8.14 -25.81
C ILE A 210 0.25 7.57 -27.20
N VAL A 211 1.49 7.19 -27.46
CA VAL A 211 1.89 6.62 -28.75
C VAL A 211 1.97 5.10 -28.61
N SER A 212 1.29 4.39 -29.49
CA SER A 212 1.32 2.93 -29.60
C SER A 212 2.20 2.42 -30.76
N SER A 213 3.10 3.26 -31.28
CA SER A 213 3.71 3.08 -32.61
C SER A 213 4.62 1.86 -32.72
N GLU A 214 4.58 1.23 -33.90
CA GLU A 214 5.52 0.20 -34.37
C GLU A 214 6.93 0.77 -34.55
N MET A 215 7.85 0.26 -33.71
CA MET A 215 9.33 0.21 -33.73
C MET A 215 10.20 1.43 -34.12
N ASP A 216 11.21 1.66 -33.25
CA ASP A 216 12.36 2.58 -33.27
C ASP A 216 12.17 4.06 -32.88
N THR A 217 11.11 4.40 -32.13
CA THR A 217 11.05 5.70 -31.46
C THR A 217 11.81 5.65 -30.13
N ARG A 218 12.78 6.55 -29.93
CA ARG A 218 13.59 6.63 -28.70
C ARG A 218 13.04 7.63 -27.71
N CYS A 219 13.20 7.33 -26.42
CA CYS A 219 12.91 8.25 -25.33
C CYS A 219 13.99 9.35 -25.25
N ASP A 220 13.59 10.62 -25.22
CA ASP A 220 14.54 11.75 -25.10
C ASP A 220 15.31 11.74 -23.78
N ILE A 221 14.69 11.21 -22.72
CA ILE A 221 15.26 11.11 -21.36
C ILE A 221 16.29 9.98 -21.26
N CYS A 222 15.91 8.74 -21.59
CA CYS A 222 16.78 7.57 -21.37
C CYS A 222 17.52 7.08 -22.62
N LEU A 223 17.21 7.61 -23.80
CA LEU A 223 17.70 7.17 -25.11
C LEU A 223 17.39 5.74 -25.53
N LEU A 224 16.74 4.95 -24.68
CA LEU A 224 16.28 3.62 -25.02
C LEU A 224 15.08 3.69 -25.98
N SER A 225 15.00 2.72 -26.87
CA SER A 225 13.86 2.53 -27.76
C SER A 225 12.60 2.19 -26.96
N ASN A 226 11.47 2.68 -27.42
CA ASN A 226 10.17 2.36 -26.87
C ASN A 226 9.83 0.89 -27.14
N GLU A 227 9.62 0.12 -26.07
CA GLU A 227 9.24 -1.30 -26.14
C GLU A 227 7.72 -1.52 -26.07
N ASN A 228 6.91 -0.45 -26.08
CA ASN A 228 5.44 -0.48 -26.01
C ASN A 228 4.85 -1.25 -24.81
N ASN A 229 5.62 -1.42 -23.72
CA ASN A 229 5.14 -2.05 -22.50
C ASN A 229 4.60 -0.99 -21.52
N THR A 230 3.33 -0.61 -21.70
CA THR A 230 2.67 0.43 -20.90
C THR A 230 2.46 0.04 -19.44
N ILE A 231 2.36 -1.27 -19.16
CA ILE A 231 2.13 -1.81 -17.82
C ILE A 231 3.41 -1.70 -16.98
N GLN A 232 4.55 -2.15 -17.52
CA GLN A 232 5.82 -2.19 -16.77
C GLN A 232 6.58 -0.87 -16.83
N PHE A 233 6.61 -0.19 -17.99
CA PHE A 233 7.46 0.98 -18.23
C PHE A 233 6.67 2.30 -18.31
N GLY A 234 5.35 2.21 -18.16
CA GLY A 234 4.42 3.32 -18.32
C GLY A 234 4.14 3.67 -19.78
N PRO A 235 3.15 4.54 -20.01
CA PRO A 235 2.83 5.00 -21.35
C PRO A 235 4.01 5.77 -21.96
N PHE A 236 4.23 5.57 -23.26
CA PHE A 236 5.12 6.41 -24.05
C PHE A 236 4.36 7.67 -24.47
N VAL A 237 4.85 8.83 -24.05
CA VAL A 237 4.16 10.12 -24.14
C VAL A 237 4.82 11.00 -25.18
N GLU A 238 4.00 11.59 -26.04
CA GLU A 238 4.38 12.68 -26.95
C GLU A 238 3.79 14.02 -26.48
N LYS A 239 4.62 15.06 -26.51
CA LYS A 239 4.16 16.43 -26.27
C LYS A 239 4.88 17.39 -27.25
N PRO A 240 4.12 18.14 -28.06
CA PRO A 240 4.69 19.22 -28.88
C PRO A 240 5.40 20.25 -28.00
N PHE A 241 6.59 20.67 -28.40
CA PHE A 241 7.38 21.69 -27.71
C PHE A 241 8.16 22.53 -28.72
N ALA A 242 7.84 23.82 -28.80
CA ALA A 242 8.35 24.72 -29.83
C ALA A 242 8.11 24.15 -31.26
N LYS A 243 9.16 23.91 -32.04
CA LYS A 243 9.09 23.34 -33.40
C LYS A 243 9.35 21.83 -33.45
N ASP A 244 9.42 21.17 -32.30
CA ASP A 244 9.78 19.75 -32.16
C ASP A 244 8.77 18.98 -31.30
N ILE A 245 8.93 17.66 -31.21
CA ILE A 245 8.10 16.77 -30.39
C ILE A 245 8.98 16.13 -29.33
N PHE A 246 8.67 16.40 -28.06
CA PHE A 246 9.30 15.72 -26.94
C PHE A 246 8.63 14.36 -26.71
N ARG A 247 9.46 13.32 -26.54
CA ARG A 247 9.04 11.92 -26.43
C ARG A 247 9.69 11.28 -25.21
N CYS A 248 8.90 10.68 -24.33
CA CYS A 248 9.48 9.96 -23.21
C CYS A 248 8.62 8.81 -22.70
N HIS A 249 9.27 7.83 -22.06
CA HIS A 249 8.59 6.93 -21.15
C HIS A 249 8.13 7.73 -19.93
N TYR A 250 6.84 7.64 -19.60
CA TYR A 250 6.29 8.39 -18.48
C TYR A 250 6.94 8.00 -17.14
N LEU A 251 7.24 6.71 -16.92
CA LEU A 251 7.92 6.31 -15.68
C LEU A 251 9.40 6.71 -15.65
N CYS A 252 10.06 6.92 -16.79
CA CYS A 252 11.38 7.56 -16.80
C CYS A 252 11.32 9.03 -16.38
N LEU A 253 10.22 9.72 -16.73
CA LEU A 253 9.99 11.10 -16.31
C LEU A 253 9.69 11.17 -14.80
N LEU A 254 8.82 10.31 -14.28
CA LEU A 254 8.48 10.26 -12.85
C LEU A 254 9.64 9.87 -11.95
N SER A 255 10.46 8.90 -12.36
CA SER A 255 11.56 8.37 -11.53
C SER A 255 12.87 9.15 -11.67
N GLY A 256 12.94 10.14 -12.56
CA GLY A 256 14.17 10.90 -12.80
C GLY A 256 14.56 11.77 -11.61
N THR A 257 15.65 11.42 -10.92
CA THR A 257 16.05 12.01 -9.63
C THR A 257 16.25 13.53 -9.68
N HIS A 258 16.64 14.07 -10.83
CA HIS A 258 16.93 15.49 -11.01
C HIS A 258 15.95 16.19 -11.96
N ILE A 259 14.76 15.61 -12.15
CA ILE A 259 13.72 16.18 -13.00
C ILE A 259 12.66 16.83 -12.12
N ALA A 260 12.62 18.17 -12.11
CA ALA A 260 11.69 18.92 -11.26
C ALA A 260 10.25 18.95 -11.81
N GLN A 261 9.28 18.74 -10.92
CA GLN A 261 7.85 18.83 -11.22
C GLN A 261 7.26 20.15 -10.67
N ARG A 262 7.55 21.27 -11.34
CA ARG A 262 7.14 22.63 -10.88
C ARG A 262 6.04 23.26 -11.73
N GLY A 263 5.55 22.56 -12.73
CA GLY A 263 4.51 23.03 -13.63
C GLY A 263 3.15 23.10 -12.95
N VAL A 264 2.39 24.16 -13.24
CA VAL A 264 1.05 24.40 -12.68
C VAL A 264 0.03 24.53 -13.80
N GLY A 265 -1.13 23.87 -13.64
CA GLY A 265 -2.24 23.93 -14.59
C GLY A 265 -1.87 23.44 -16.00
N ASP A 266 -2.55 23.97 -17.01
CA ASP A 266 -2.40 23.55 -18.41
C ASP A 266 -1.04 23.91 -19.03
N GLN A 267 -0.29 24.82 -18.41
CA GLN A 267 1.09 25.16 -18.79
C GLN A 267 2.13 24.21 -18.18
N GLY A 268 1.71 23.27 -17.33
CA GLY A 268 2.59 22.32 -16.65
C GLY A 268 3.22 21.23 -17.53
N GLY A 269 3.26 21.40 -18.86
CA GLY A 269 3.87 20.46 -19.79
C GLY A 269 3.22 19.07 -19.77
N ILE A 270 3.96 18.06 -19.28
CA ILE A 270 3.47 16.68 -19.10
C ILE A 270 3.18 16.52 -17.61
N LEU A 271 1.91 16.63 -17.19
CA LEU A 271 1.47 16.38 -15.81
C LEU A 271 2.33 17.09 -14.73
N GLY A 272 2.61 18.38 -14.92
CA GLY A 272 3.42 19.18 -13.99
C GLY A 272 4.92 19.19 -14.29
N PHE A 273 5.39 18.41 -15.27
CA PHE A 273 6.77 18.48 -15.75
C PHE A 273 6.89 19.45 -16.92
N LEU A 274 7.56 20.58 -16.68
CA LEU A 274 7.92 21.53 -17.73
C LEU A 274 9.01 20.92 -18.62
N ILE A 275 8.76 20.81 -19.93
CA ILE A 275 9.72 20.18 -20.88
C ILE A 275 11.07 20.89 -20.86
N GLN A 276 11.09 22.20 -20.62
CA GLN A 276 12.33 22.96 -20.48
C GLN A 276 13.15 22.51 -19.26
N ASP A 277 12.51 22.30 -18.11
CA ASP A 277 13.15 21.78 -16.90
C ASP A 277 13.68 20.36 -17.12
N VAL A 278 12.91 19.52 -17.83
CA VAL A 278 13.36 18.17 -18.22
C VAL A 278 14.61 18.26 -19.09
N LYS A 279 14.62 19.10 -20.13
CA LYS A 279 15.80 19.27 -20.98
C LYS A 279 17.00 19.85 -20.21
N GLN A 280 16.78 20.76 -19.26
CA GLN A 280 17.86 21.29 -18.43
C GLN A 280 18.48 20.21 -17.53
N SER A 281 17.69 19.25 -17.06
CA SER A 281 18.20 18.14 -16.24
C SER A 281 19.16 17.20 -16.98
N PHE A 282 19.16 17.21 -18.33
CA PHE A 282 20.02 16.34 -19.14
C PHE A 282 21.50 16.52 -18.80
N GLN A 283 21.95 17.74 -18.52
CA GLN A 283 23.35 17.99 -18.18
C GLN A 283 23.84 17.22 -16.93
N ILE A 284 22.92 16.78 -16.07
CA ILE A 284 23.25 16.09 -14.81
C ILE A 284 23.46 14.58 -15.05
N TYR A 285 22.60 13.97 -15.86
CA TYR A 285 22.56 12.50 -16.01
C TYR A 285 22.89 11.96 -17.40
N ARG A 286 23.00 12.81 -18.43
CA ARG A 286 23.22 12.35 -19.82
C ARG A 286 24.53 11.56 -19.97
N ASN A 287 25.56 11.92 -19.22
CA ASN A 287 26.86 11.22 -19.19
C ASN A 287 26.93 10.10 -18.14
N LYS A 288 25.87 9.86 -17.37
CA LYS A 288 25.83 8.79 -16.38
C LYS A 288 25.52 7.47 -17.08
N VAL A 289 26.31 6.45 -16.74
CA VAL A 289 26.19 5.11 -17.30
C VAL A 289 25.23 4.30 -16.44
N CYS A 290 24.27 3.64 -17.08
CA CYS A 290 23.38 2.72 -16.40
C CYS A 290 24.15 1.49 -15.93
N TYR A 291 24.15 1.21 -14.62
CA TYR A 291 24.87 0.06 -14.07
C TYR A 291 24.30 -1.31 -14.51
N CYS A 292 23.09 -1.33 -15.08
CA CYS A 292 22.45 -2.56 -15.55
C CYS A 292 22.81 -2.92 -16.99
N CYS A 293 22.95 -1.94 -17.89
CA CYS A 293 23.12 -2.16 -19.34
C CYS A 293 24.36 -1.46 -19.93
N GLU A 294 25.11 -0.74 -19.10
CA GLU A 294 26.34 -0.04 -19.47
C GLU A 294 26.18 1.05 -20.55
N GLN A 295 24.94 1.48 -20.81
CA GLN A 295 24.64 2.58 -21.73
C GLN A 295 24.46 3.92 -21.02
N PHE A 296 24.75 5.03 -21.71
CA PHE A 296 24.61 6.40 -21.20
C PHE A 296 23.15 6.83 -20.98
N SER A 297 22.98 8.05 -20.45
CA SER A 297 21.68 8.70 -20.22
C SER A 297 20.82 8.01 -19.17
N ALA A 298 21.40 7.68 -18.01
CA ALA A 298 20.73 7.03 -16.90
C ALA A 298 20.14 8.05 -15.89
N PRO A 299 18.83 8.38 -15.95
CA PRO A 299 18.25 9.50 -15.17
C PRO A 299 17.96 9.17 -13.70
N VAL A 300 17.92 7.88 -13.33
CA VAL A 300 17.53 7.45 -11.99
C VAL A 300 18.79 7.17 -11.18
N LYS A 301 18.97 7.86 -10.05
CA LYS A 301 20.03 7.59 -9.07
C LYS A 301 19.46 6.76 -7.92
N CYS A 302 20.25 5.82 -7.42
CA CYS A 302 19.96 5.20 -6.13
C CYS A 302 19.98 6.24 -5.01
N ASN A 303 18.99 6.19 -4.12
CA ASN A 303 18.84 7.11 -3.00
C ASN A 303 19.68 6.73 -1.76
N ALA A 304 20.24 5.52 -1.73
CA ALA A 304 21.05 5.07 -0.60
C ALA A 304 22.32 5.94 -0.45
N ALA A 305 22.63 6.29 0.80
CA ALA A 305 23.81 7.08 1.13
C ALA A 305 25.08 6.40 0.60
N GLY A 306 25.95 7.18 -0.06
CA GLY A 306 27.18 6.67 -0.66
C GLY A 306 27.00 5.81 -1.92
N CYS A 307 25.77 5.57 -2.40
CA CYS A 307 25.56 4.82 -3.63
C CYS A 307 25.62 5.73 -4.87
N ASP A 308 26.55 5.44 -5.76
CA ASP A 308 26.74 6.17 -7.03
C ASP A 308 26.11 5.48 -8.24
N ARG A 309 25.27 4.44 -8.01
CA ARG A 309 24.60 3.73 -9.10
C ARG A 309 23.52 4.61 -9.74
N TYR A 310 23.65 4.80 -11.05
CA TYR A 310 22.61 5.34 -11.91
C TYR A 310 22.04 4.24 -12.80
N PHE A 311 20.75 4.32 -13.13
CA PHE A 311 20.09 3.38 -14.02
C PHE A 311 18.98 4.03 -14.84
N HIS A 312 18.63 3.39 -15.96
CA HIS A 312 17.36 3.65 -16.61
C HIS A 312 16.25 2.98 -15.80
N TYR A 313 15.08 3.61 -15.68
CA TYR A 313 13.92 3.00 -15.01
C TYR A 313 13.63 1.58 -15.53
N ILE A 314 13.61 1.40 -16.85
CA ILE A 314 13.34 0.13 -17.53
C ILE A 314 14.37 -0.95 -17.12
N CYS A 315 15.67 -0.61 -17.21
CA CYS A 315 16.72 -1.55 -16.82
C CYS A 315 16.71 -1.83 -15.32
N GLY A 316 16.38 -0.83 -14.50
CA GLY A 316 16.19 -0.99 -13.06
C GLY A 316 15.05 -1.95 -12.74
N TYR A 317 13.88 -1.76 -13.35
CA TYR A 317 12.72 -2.64 -13.16
C TYR A 317 13.09 -4.11 -13.39
N ARG A 318 13.78 -4.40 -14.50
CA ARG A 318 14.26 -5.75 -14.86
C ARG A 318 15.29 -6.31 -13.88
N LYS A 319 16.19 -5.47 -13.38
CA LYS A 319 17.25 -5.87 -12.46
C LYS A 319 16.78 -5.97 -11.00
N GLY A 320 15.50 -5.66 -10.73
CA GLY A 320 14.94 -5.68 -9.39
C GLY A 320 15.16 -4.39 -8.59
N CYS A 321 15.46 -3.26 -9.25
CA CYS A 321 15.37 -1.94 -8.62
C CYS A 321 13.92 -1.56 -8.33
N VAL A 322 13.73 -0.66 -7.37
CA VAL A 322 12.43 -0.12 -6.97
C VAL A 322 12.45 1.40 -7.03
N THR A 323 11.42 1.97 -7.64
CA THR A 323 11.04 3.38 -7.48
C THR A 323 9.80 3.41 -6.61
N GLN A 324 9.85 4.07 -5.46
CA GLN A 324 8.67 4.20 -4.60
C GLN A 324 7.75 5.28 -5.17
N PHE A 325 6.54 4.96 -5.61
CA PHE A 325 5.61 5.93 -6.22
C PHE A 325 4.84 6.77 -5.19
N ILE A 326 5.57 7.26 -4.18
CA ILE A 326 5.13 8.18 -3.13
C ILE A 326 6.10 9.34 -2.99
N GLY A 327 5.63 10.48 -2.46
CA GLY A 327 6.48 11.63 -2.14
C GLY A 327 7.33 12.07 -3.33
N GLU A 328 8.65 12.04 -3.16
CA GLU A 328 9.66 12.48 -4.13
C GLU A 328 10.10 11.40 -5.14
N TYR A 329 9.41 10.25 -5.18
CA TYR A 329 9.71 9.14 -6.08
C TYR A 329 11.14 8.58 -5.96
N LEU A 330 11.59 8.43 -4.70
CA LEU A 330 12.91 7.88 -4.38
C LEU A 330 13.09 6.48 -4.97
N SER A 331 14.28 6.24 -5.50
CA SER A 331 14.61 5.00 -6.20
C SER A 331 15.80 4.30 -5.59
N TYR A 332 15.80 2.97 -5.61
CA TYR A 332 16.74 2.11 -4.92
C TYR A 332 17.24 1.01 -5.85
N CYS A 333 18.55 0.79 -5.87
CA CYS A 333 19.13 -0.32 -6.62
C CYS A 333 18.84 -1.66 -5.92
N HIS A 334 19.06 -2.78 -6.62
CA HIS A 334 18.75 -4.12 -6.10
C HIS A 334 19.48 -4.50 -4.80
N GLU A 335 20.60 -3.85 -4.46
CA GLU A 335 21.34 -4.08 -3.19
C GLU A 335 20.91 -3.14 -2.06
N HIS A 336 20.10 -2.12 -2.34
CA HIS A 336 19.71 -1.10 -1.36
C HIS A 336 18.19 -0.95 -1.27
N LEU A 337 17.47 -2.06 -1.42
CA LEU A 337 16.01 -2.05 -1.38
C LEU A 337 15.52 -1.49 -0.03
N PRO A 338 14.45 -0.67 -0.03
CA PRO A 338 13.97 0.02 1.17
C PRO A 338 13.06 -0.87 2.04
N PHE A 339 13.10 -2.18 1.86
CA PHE A 339 12.27 -3.16 2.58
C PHE A 339 13.09 -4.42 2.88
N GLU A 340 12.64 -5.16 3.89
CA GLU A 340 13.37 -6.29 4.47
C GLU A 340 13.60 -7.45 3.50
N GLU A 341 14.83 -7.95 3.43
CA GLU A 341 15.22 -9.09 2.59
C GLU A 341 14.61 -10.43 3.05
N ASN A 342 14.05 -10.51 4.27
CA ASN A 342 13.67 -11.80 4.88
C ASN A 342 12.25 -12.28 4.53
N LEU A 343 11.48 -11.49 3.79
CA LEU A 343 10.15 -11.87 3.33
C LEU A 343 10.26 -12.47 1.92
N HIS A 344 10.09 -13.79 1.86
CA HIS A 344 10.02 -14.52 0.59
C HIS A 344 8.78 -15.40 0.55
N PRO A 345 8.11 -15.51 -0.60
CA PRO A 345 7.06 -16.49 -0.77
C PRO A 345 7.66 -17.89 -0.72
N ASP A 346 6.85 -18.86 -0.30
CA ASP A 346 7.14 -20.26 -0.56
C ASP A 346 7.33 -20.43 -2.10
N PRO A 347 8.37 -21.12 -2.57
CA PRO A 347 8.51 -21.47 -3.98
C PRO A 347 7.29 -22.17 -4.58
N GLU A 348 6.53 -22.92 -3.77
CA GLU A 348 5.27 -23.57 -4.12
C GLU A 348 4.03 -22.69 -3.84
N GLY A 349 4.23 -21.49 -3.32
CA GLY A 349 3.15 -20.53 -3.06
C GLY A 349 2.54 -20.00 -4.35
N GLU A 350 1.24 -19.73 -4.29
CA GLU A 350 0.46 -19.24 -5.43
C GLU A 350 0.20 -17.72 -5.35
N CYS A 351 0.16 -17.09 -6.51
CA CYS A 351 -0.24 -15.69 -6.64
C CYS A 351 -1.75 -15.55 -6.47
N TRP A 352 -2.20 -14.68 -5.57
CA TRP A 352 -3.62 -14.45 -5.30
C TRP A 352 -4.42 -13.79 -6.44
N ILE A 353 -3.76 -13.34 -7.50
CA ILE A 353 -4.42 -12.73 -8.67
C ILE A 353 -4.58 -13.75 -9.81
N CYS A 354 -3.56 -14.55 -10.12
CA CYS A 354 -3.59 -15.47 -11.25
C CYS A 354 -3.62 -16.96 -10.87
N TRP A 355 -3.43 -17.27 -9.59
CA TRP A 355 -3.28 -18.64 -9.05
C TRP A 355 -2.11 -19.44 -9.64
N ASP A 356 -1.17 -18.79 -10.32
CA ASP A 356 0.07 -19.43 -10.76
C ASP A 356 1.15 -19.36 -9.67
N ASN A 357 2.10 -20.30 -9.73
CA ASN A 357 3.26 -20.36 -8.85
C ASN A 357 4.07 -19.06 -8.87
N LEU A 358 4.49 -18.60 -7.68
CA LEU A 358 5.17 -17.32 -7.50
C LEU A 358 6.57 -17.28 -8.10
N GLN A 359 7.28 -18.41 -8.14
CA GLN A 359 8.63 -18.57 -8.70
C GLN A 359 9.53 -17.32 -8.50
N PRO A 360 9.82 -16.93 -7.24
CA PRO A 360 10.54 -15.70 -6.96
C PRO A 360 11.93 -15.73 -7.60
N SER A 361 12.23 -14.75 -8.45
CA SER A 361 13.53 -14.62 -9.12
C SER A 361 14.45 -13.60 -8.44
N ASN A 362 13.87 -12.68 -7.66
CA ASN A 362 14.58 -11.69 -6.85
C ASN A 362 13.63 -11.16 -5.74
N PRO A 363 14.12 -10.37 -4.77
CA PRO A 363 13.31 -9.89 -3.64
C PRO A 363 12.11 -9.02 -4.01
N VAL A 364 11.99 -8.57 -5.26
CA VAL A 364 10.92 -7.65 -5.71
C VAL A 364 9.99 -8.29 -6.74
N SER A 365 10.27 -9.52 -7.20
CA SER A 365 9.43 -10.20 -8.19
C SER A 365 8.06 -10.58 -7.63
N CYS A 366 7.97 -10.71 -6.30
CA CYS A 366 6.76 -11.02 -5.57
C CYS A 366 6.54 -9.97 -4.48
N ILE A 367 5.28 -9.58 -4.27
CA ILE A 367 4.89 -8.57 -3.30
C ILE A 367 3.97 -9.22 -2.26
N PRO A 368 4.33 -9.17 -0.96
CA PRO A 368 3.47 -9.71 0.07
C PRO A 368 2.30 -8.76 0.36
N ALA A 369 1.24 -9.29 0.94
CA ALA A 369 0.15 -8.52 1.52
C ALA A 369 -0.24 -9.10 2.87
N PHE A 370 -0.45 -8.19 3.80
CA PHE A 370 -0.77 -8.49 5.18
C PHE A 370 -2.26 -8.18 5.39
N CYS A 371 -3.09 -9.14 5.01
CA CYS A 371 -4.52 -9.09 5.29
C CYS A 371 -4.79 -9.73 6.66
N GLU A 372 -5.78 -9.24 7.38
CA GLU A 372 -6.24 -9.97 8.56
C GLU A 372 -6.83 -11.32 8.11
N PRO A 373 -6.54 -12.43 8.82
CA PRO A 373 -7.20 -13.70 8.57
C PRO A 373 -8.71 -13.52 8.74
N SER A 374 -9.52 -14.17 7.90
CA SER A 374 -10.97 -14.18 8.05
C SER A 374 -11.37 -14.73 9.43
N GLU A 375 -12.45 -14.25 10.04
CA GLU A 375 -12.91 -14.71 11.37
C GLU A 375 -13.13 -16.24 11.47
N SER A 376 -13.25 -16.93 10.34
CA SER A 376 -13.36 -18.39 10.22
C SER A 376 -12.04 -19.16 10.19
N SER A 377 -10.87 -18.51 10.11
CA SER A 377 -9.58 -19.21 10.03
C SER A 377 -9.11 -19.66 11.41
N THR A 378 -9.06 -20.97 11.62
CA THR A 378 -8.57 -21.62 12.87
C THR A 378 -7.05 -21.67 12.98
N SER A 379 -6.30 -21.24 11.95
CA SER A 379 -4.83 -21.23 11.96
C SER A 379 -4.29 -20.04 12.74
N GLN A 380 -3.44 -20.31 13.73
CA GLN A 380 -2.74 -19.32 14.56
C GLN A 380 -1.58 -18.61 13.84
N GLU A 381 -1.38 -18.86 12.54
CA GLU A 381 -0.23 -18.38 11.80
C GLU A 381 -0.60 -17.27 10.81
N LYS A 382 0.35 -16.35 10.63
CA LYS A 382 0.28 -15.17 9.78
C LYS A 382 0.19 -15.61 8.31
N GLU A 383 -1.01 -15.65 7.74
CA GLU A 383 -1.16 -15.97 6.31
C GLU A 383 -0.75 -14.73 5.48
N VAL A 384 0.54 -14.65 5.15
CA VAL A 384 1.04 -13.65 4.20
C VAL A 384 0.58 -14.07 2.82
N SER A 385 -0.27 -13.26 2.21
CA SER A 385 -0.70 -13.47 0.84
C SER A 385 0.33 -12.87 -0.11
N TRP A 386 0.48 -13.42 -1.30
CA TRP A 386 1.51 -13.00 -2.24
C TRP A 386 0.96 -12.74 -3.63
N PHE A 387 1.59 -11.81 -4.33
CA PHE A 387 1.29 -11.46 -5.72
C PHE A 387 2.56 -11.44 -6.55
N HIS A 388 2.52 -11.86 -7.81
CA HIS A 388 3.55 -11.43 -8.75
C HIS A 388 3.50 -9.91 -8.88
N ARG A 389 4.66 -9.26 -8.90
CA ARG A 389 4.77 -7.81 -9.12
C ARG A 389 4.04 -7.38 -10.40
N GLU A 390 4.14 -8.18 -11.46
CA GLU A 390 3.49 -7.91 -12.73
C GLU A 390 1.96 -7.99 -12.66
N CYS A 391 1.42 -9.02 -11.99
CA CYS A 391 -0.03 -9.16 -11.79
C CYS A 391 -0.58 -7.97 -10.98
N LEU A 392 0.12 -7.60 -9.90
CA LEU A 392 -0.29 -6.47 -9.07
C LEU A 392 -0.17 -5.14 -9.84
N GLN A 393 0.88 -4.98 -10.65
CA GLN A 393 1.08 -3.80 -11.50
C GLN A 393 -0.01 -3.68 -12.58
N LYS A 394 -0.41 -4.78 -13.22
CA LYS A 394 -1.51 -4.80 -14.19
C LYS A 394 -2.82 -4.42 -13.52
N TYR A 395 -3.13 -5.02 -12.38
CA TYR A 395 -4.34 -4.68 -11.62
C TYR A 395 -4.35 -3.19 -11.21
N ALA A 396 -3.24 -2.66 -10.69
CA ALA A 396 -3.07 -1.24 -10.39
C ALA A 396 -3.31 -0.34 -11.60
N TYR A 397 -2.74 -0.71 -12.75
CA TYR A 397 -2.89 0.04 -13.98
C TYR A 397 -4.35 0.10 -14.43
N GLU A 398 -5.06 -1.03 -14.38
CA GLU A 398 -6.46 -1.12 -14.78
C GLU A 398 -7.40 -0.40 -13.79
N ALA A 399 -7.14 -0.52 -12.49
CA ALA A 399 -8.04 -0.01 -11.45
C ALA A 399 -7.94 1.49 -11.23
N GLY A 400 -6.78 2.11 -11.45
CA GLY A 400 -6.59 3.55 -11.24
C GLY A 400 -7.07 4.00 -9.85
N TYR A 401 -8.00 4.96 -9.81
CA TYR A 401 -8.61 5.44 -8.55
C TYR A 401 -9.33 4.37 -7.73
N TYR A 402 -9.70 3.22 -8.32
CA TYR A 402 -10.39 2.11 -7.65
C TYR A 402 -9.43 1.04 -7.08
N PHE A 403 -8.11 1.22 -7.24
CA PHE A 403 -7.14 0.26 -6.73
C PHE A 403 -7.25 0.08 -5.21
N LYS A 404 -7.46 -1.17 -4.80
CA LYS A 404 -7.62 -1.62 -3.41
C LYS A 404 -7.09 -3.04 -3.23
N CYS A 405 -6.87 -3.52 -2.02
CA CYS A 405 -6.41 -4.89 -1.81
C CYS A 405 -7.36 -5.90 -2.48
N PRO A 406 -6.87 -6.84 -3.32
CA PRO A 406 -7.71 -7.87 -3.93
C PRO A 406 -8.37 -8.82 -2.92
N ILE A 407 -7.84 -8.89 -1.69
CA ILE A 407 -8.23 -9.88 -0.69
C ILE A 407 -9.19 -9.25 0.33
N CYS A 408 -8.73 -8.25 1.07
CA CYS A 408 -9.52 -7.62 2.13
C CYS A 408 -10.24 -6.34 1.71
N HIS A 409 -10.11 -5.91 0.45
CA HIS A 409 -10.67 -4.66 -0.08
C HIS A 409 -10.21 -3.36 0.60
N GLU A 410 -9.24 -3.44 1.52
CA GLU A 410 -8.63 -2.28 2.15
C GLU A 410 -7.90 -1.43 1.09
N LYS A 411 -8.24 -0.15 1.01
CA LYS A 411 -7.79 0.73 -0.08
C LYS A 411 -6.62 1.64 0.32
N PRO A 412 -6.75 2.55 1.30
CA PRO A 412 -5.70 3.53 1.59
C PRO A 412 -4.33 2.89 1.92
N ILE A 413 -4.34 1.87 2.76
CA ILE A 413 -3.12 1.21 3.25
C ILE A 413 -2.47 0.43 2.12
N PHE A 414 -3.25 -0.39 1.43
CA PHE A 414 -2.74 -1.22 0.34
C PHE A 414 -2.22 -0.37 -0.83
N LEU A 415 -2.88 0.75 -1.13
CA LEU A 415 -2.43 1.71 -2.13
C LEU A 415 -1.05 2.28 -1.79
N GLN A 416 -0.85 2.73 -0.56
CA GLN A 416 0.43 3.27 -0.11
C GLN A 416 1.52 2.20 -0.11
N TYR A 417 1.19 1.02 0.42
CA TYR A 417 2.08 -0.13 0.46
C TYR A 417 2.53 -0.56 -0.94
N ALA A 418 1.59 -0.78 -1.87
CA ALA A 418 1.91 -1.14 -3.25
C ALA A 418 2.81 -0.10 -3.92
N LYS A 419 2.51 1.20 -3.73
CA LYS A 419 3.35 2.29 -4.24
C LYS A 419 4.76 2.28 -3.66
N MET A 420 4.92 2.02 -2.37
CA MET A 420 6.24 1.85 -1.71
C MET A 420 7.00 0.63 -2.22
N HIS A 421 6.30 -0.43 -2.63
CA HIS A 421 6.87 -1.63 -3.26
C HIS A 421 7.04 -1.50 -4.78
N GLY A 422 6.93 -0.28 -5.32
CA GLY A 422 7.21 0.01 -6.71
C GLY A 422 6.12 -0.36 -7.71
N ILE A 423 4.87 -0.39 -7.25
CA ILE A 423 3.67 -0.47 -8.08
C ILE A 423 3.18 0.94 -8.43
N PHE A 424 3.18 1.26 -9.71
CA PHE A 424 2.63 2.51 -10.22
C PHE A 424 1.11 2.43 -10.32
N VAL A 425 0.39 3.37 -9.69
CA VAL A 425 -1.07 3.49 -9.80
C VAL A 425 -1.40 4.78 -10.54
N PRO A 426 -1.98 4.72 -11.75
CA PRO A 426 -2.25 5.92 -12.55
C PRO A 426 -3.39 6.74 -11.93
N MET A 427 -3.25 8.07 -12.00
CA MET A 427 -4.29 9.01 -11.58
C MET A 427 -5.35 9.14 -12.66
N ARG A 428 -6.21 8.12 -12.78
CA ARG A 428 -7.33 8.08 -13.70
C ARG A 428 -8.43 7.16 -13.18
N ASP A 429 -9.64 7.34 -13.70
CA ASP A 429 -10.69 6.34 -13.55
C ASP A 429 -10.22 4.98 -14.06
N ALA A 430 -10.84 3.93 -13.53
CA ALA A 430 -10.53 2.58 -13.95
C ALA A 430 -10.76 2.42 -15.46
N SER A 431 -9.95 1.59 -16.11
CA SER A 431 -10.07 1.39 -17.55
C SER A 431 -11.47 0.93 -17.95
N TRP A 432 -12.16 0.18 -17.09
CA TRP A 432 -13.53 -0.28 -17.32
C TRP A 432 -14.61 0.82 -17.24
N GLU A 433 -14.32 1.93 -16.56
CA GLU A 433 -15.18 3.13 -16.56
C GLU A 433 -14.95 3.98 -17.82
N ILE A 434 -13.70 4.02 -18.30
CA ILE A 434 -13.29 4.84 -19.44
C ILE A 434 -13.66 4.15 -20.76
N ASP A 435 -13.41 2.85 -20.84
CA ASP A 435 -13.72 2.04 -22.00
C ASP A 435 -15.14 1.49 -21.90
N ARG A 436 -16.07 2.16 -22.59
CA ARG A 436 -17.47 1.70 -22.75
C ARG A 436 -17.58 0.32 -23.41
N THR A 437 -16.48 -0.24 -23.89
CA THR A 437 -16.38 -1.58 -24.47
C THR A 437 -15.74 -2.61 -23.57
N TYR A 438 -15.22 -2.24 -22.39
CA TYR A 438 -14.56 -3.16 -21.46
C TYR A 438 -15.47 -4.31 -21.00
N PHE A 439 -16.76 -4.00 -20.81
CA PHE A 439 -17.79 -4.98 -20.51
C PHE A 439 -18.53 -5.51 -21.74
N LYS A 440 -18.13 -5.17 -22.98
CA LYS A 440 -18.82 -5.72 -24.16
C LYS A 440 -18.74 -7.24 -24.19
N ASP A 441 -17.59 -7.80 -23.82
CA ASP A 441 -17.44 -9.26 -23.71
C ASP A 441 -18.13 -9.83 -22.47
N LEU A 442 -18.23 -9.05 -21.39
CA LEU A 442 -19.00 -9.41 -20.19
C LEU A 442 -20.52 -9.38 -20.42
N HIS A 443 -20.98 -8.67 -21.46
CA HIS A 443 -22.38 -8.58 -21.88
C HIS A 443 -22.67 -9.34 -23.18
N GLU A 444 -21.65 -9.94 -23.80
CA GLU A 444 -21.84 -10.94 -24.84
C GLU A 444 -22.08 -12.29 -24.14
N CYS A 445 -23.26 -12.42 -23.51
CA CYS A 445 -23.77 -13.69 -23.01
C CYS A 445 -23.85 -14.68 -24.20
N LYS A 446 -22.79 -15.46 -24.37
CA LYS A 446 -22.70 -16.54 -25.37
C LYS A 446 -22.88 -17.86 -24.63
N CYS A 447 -23.81 -18.68 -25.13
CA CYS A 447 -24.02 -20.00 -24.56
C CYS A 447 -22.78 -20.87 -24.79
N SER A 448 -22.17 -21.34 -23.71
CA SER A 448 -20.97 -22.18 -23.69
C SER A 448 -21.21 -23.65 -24.09
N ALA A 449 -22.43 -24.07 -24.43
CA ALA A 449 -22.73 -25.45 -24.81
C ALA A 449 -22.12 -25.81 -26.17
N GLU A 450 -21.42 -26.94 -26.24
CA GLU A 450 -20.78 -27.45 -27.47
C GLU A 450 -21.75 -27.56 -28.66
N ASN A 451 -23.03 -27.88 -28.38
CA ASN A 451 -24.08 -28.06 -29.38
C ASN A 451 -25.24 -27.07 -29.20
N CYS A 452 -24.93 -25.79 -28.95
CA CYS A 452 -25.95 -24.75 -28.81
C CYS A 452 -26.77 -24.56 -30.11
N LYS A 453 -28.07 -24.85 -30.06
CA LYS A 453 -29.02 -24.72 -31.20
C LYS A 453 -29.15 -23.28 -31.73
N TYR A 454 -28.79 -22.28 -30.93
CA TYR A 454 -28.94 -20.85 -31.25
C TYR A 454 -27.67 -20.20 -31.79
N GLY A 455 -26.51 -20.86 -31.67
CA GLY A 455 -25.20 -20.31 -32.06
C GLY A 455 -24.87 -18.96 -31.40
N ASN A 456 -24.04 -18.13 -32.06
CA ASN A 456 -23.64 -16.79 -31.61
C ASN A 456 -24.69 -15.68 -31.87
N LYS A 457 -25.98 -16.00 -32.03
CA LYS A 457 -27.00 -15.01 -32.41
C LYS A 457 -27.48 -14.22 -31.18
N LYS A 458 -27.30 -12.89 -31.21
CA LYS A 458 -27.69 -11.89 -30.18
C LYS A 458 -29.15 -11.88 -29.70
N LYS A 459 -30.05 -12.71 -30.24
CA LYS A 459 -31.51 -12.64 -29.99
C LYS A 459 -32.03 -13.53 -28.86
N SER A 460 -31.15 -14.16 -28.07
CA SER A 460 -31.53 -15.18 -27.07
C SER A 460 -31.10 -14.82 -25.64
N VAL A 461 -30.99 -13.52 -25.32
CA VAL A 461 -30.55 -13.06 -23.99
C VAL A 461 -31.61 -13.35 -22.91
N ASP A 462 -32.89 -13.48 -23.29
CA ASP A 462 -34.02 -13.55 -22.34
C ASP A 462 -34.17 -14.88 -21.58
N ARG A 463 -33.35 -15.91 -21.86
CA ARG A 463 -33.38 -17.21 -21.13
C ARG A 463 -31.99 -17.82 -20.93
N MET A 464 -31.03 -16.99 -20.54
CA MET A 464 -29.70 -17.46 -20.16
C MET A 464 -29.56 -17.60 -18.65
N VAL A 465 -28.79 -18.60 -18.25
CA VAL A 465 -28.46 -18.92 -16.86
C VAL A 465 -26.95 -18.86 -16.71
N GLY A 466 -26.48 -18.19 -15.66
CA GLY A 466 -25.07 -18.14 -15.29
C GLY A 466 -24.78 -19.09 -14.14
N CYS A 467 -23.56 -19.62 -14.06
CA CYS A 467 -23.16 -20.49 -12.95
C CYS A 467 -23.37 -19.74 -11.62
N LYS A 468 -24.15 -20.31 -10.71
CA LYS A 468 -24.48 -19.67 -9.41
C LYS A 468 -23.25 -19.46 -8.51
N ALA A 469 -22.17 -20.21 -8.74
CA ALA A 469 -20.94 -20.12 -7.96
C ALA A 469 -19.96 -19.06 -8.48
N CYS A 470 -19.71 -19.00 -9.79
CA CYS A 470 -18.67 -18.12 -10.37
C CYS A 470 -19.22 -17.01 -11.27
N GLY A 471 -20.48 -17.08 -11.70
CA GLY A 471 -21.07 -16.16 -12.68
C GLY A 471 -20.43 -16.19 -14.07
N GLY A 472 -19.45 -17.07 -14.30
CA GLY A 472 -18.58 -17.03 -15.49
C GLY A 472 -19.17 -17.77 -16.70
N GLU A 473 -19.40 -19.08 -16.59
CA GLU A 473 -20.01 -19.84 -17.69
C GLU A 473 -21.51 -19.55 -17.75
N THR A 474 -22.01 -19.30 -18.97
CA THR A 474 -23.42 -19.02 -19.21
C THR A 474 -23.97 -19.97 -20.26
N LEU A 475 -25.16 -20.51 -20.00
CA LEU A 475 -25.88 -21.40 -20.91
C LEU A 475 -27.27 -20.84 -21.17
N HIS A 476 -27.90 -21.22 -22.28
CA HIS A 476 -29.37 -21.14 -22.32
C HIS A 476 -29.95 -22.10 -21.28
N LEU A 477 -31.10 -21.76 -20.69
CA LEU A 477 -31.81 -22.66 -19.76
C LEU A 477 -32.00 -24.07 -20.37
N GLU A 478 -32.34 -24.12 -21.66
CA GLU A 478 -32.50 -25.35 -22.45
C GLU A 478 -31.18 -26.10 -22.69
N CYS A 479 -30.05 -25.39 -22.70
CA CYS A 479 -28.71 -25.97 -22.84
C CYS A 479 -28.10 -26.41 -21.51
N ALA A 480 -28.58 -25.87 -20.40
CA ALA A 480 -28.18 -26.29 -19.05
C ALA A 480 -28.93 -27.55 -18.58
N GLU A 481 -30.01 -27.95 -19.27
CA GLU A 481 -30.85 -29.10 -18.92
C GLU A 481 -31.40 -29.05 -17.47
N ILE A 482 -31.61 -27.84 -16.95
CA ILE A 482 -32.14 -27.61 -15.60
C ILE A 482 -33.56 -27.03 -15.65
N SER A 483 -34.32 -27.27 -14.58
CA SER A 483 -35.68 -26.75 -14.43
C SER A 483 -35.72 -25.37 -13.77
N ASP A 484 -34.87 -25.11 -12.78
CA ASP A 484 -34.73 -23.81 -12.11
C ASP A 484 -33.50 -23.06 -12.67
N PRO A 485 -33.67 -21.85 -13.21
CA PRO A 485 -32.56 -20.99 -13.64
C PRO A 485 -31.47 -20.76 -12.60
N ASN A 486 -31.78 -20.85 -11.30
CA ASN A 486 -30.85 -20.60 -10.20
C ASN A 486 -29.99 -21.82 -9.83
N ASP A 487 -30.26 -22.99 -10.39
CA ASP A 487 -29.59 -24.23 -10.01
C ASP A 487 -28.33 -24.54 -10.82
N TYR A 488 -28.05 -23.77 -11.87
CA TYR A 488 -26.90 -24.03 -12.74
C TYR A 488 -25.56 -23.87 -11.98
N VAL A 489 -24.72 -24.89 -12.06
CA VAL A 489 -23.30 -24.86 -11.64
C VAL A 489 -22.47 -25.41 -12.80
N CYS A 490 -21.42 -24.71 -13.20
CA CYS A 490 -20.53 -25.20 -14.27
C CYS A 490 -19.67 -26.37 -13.80
N SER A 491 -19.15 -27.18 -14.74
CA SER A 491 -18.29 -28.34 -14.43
C SER A 491 -17.11 -27.97 -13.55
N LYS A 492 -16.46 -26.83 -13.82
CA LYS A 492 -15.34 -26.30 -13.01
C LYS A 492 -15.74 -26.05 -11.55
N CYS A 493 -16.96 -25.55 -11.33
CA CYS A 493 -17.49 -25.29 -9.98
C CYS A 493 -18.14 -26.51 -9.33
N MET A 494 -18.42 -27.58 -10.10
CA MET A 494 -18.81 -28.88 -9.56
C MET A 494 -17.60 -29.67 -9.04
N ASP A 495 -16.44 -29.53 -9.69
CA ASP A 495 -15.19 -30.21 -9.30
C ASP A 495 -14.48 -29.53 -8.12
N ALA A 496 -14.59 -28.21 -8.00
CA ALA A 496 -14.18 -27.50 -6.80
C ALA A 496 -15.20 -27.79 -5.68
N THR A 497 -14.75 -28.36 -4.56
CA THR A 497 -15.55 -28.81 -3.40
C THR A 497 -16.37 -27.70 -2.72
N PHE A 498 -17.39 -27.15 -3.41
CA PHE A 498 -18.19 -25.99 -3.01
C PHE A 498 -19.69 -26.30 -2.88
N ILE A 499 -20.08 -27.58 -2.75
CA ILE A 499 -21.49 -28.00 -2.59
C ILE A 499 -21.87 -28.25 -1.11
N LYS A 500 -21.07 -27.80 -0.14
CA LYS A 500 -21.39 -27.92 1.31
C LYS A 500 -21.56 -26.59 2.06
N LEU A 501 -21.60 -25.44 1.38
CA LEU A 501 -21.67 -24.13 2.03
C LEU A 501 -22.87 -23.25 1.60
N PHE A 502 -23.88 -23.83 0.95
CA PHE A 502 -25.16 -23.15 0.68
C PHE A 502 -26.33 -23.99 1.18
#